data_AF-Q3B8B0-F1
#
_entry.id   AF-Q3B8B0-F1
#
_cell.length_a   1.000
_cell.length_b   1.000
_cell.length_c   1.000
_cell.angle_alpha   90.00
_cell.angle_beta   90.00
_cell.angle_gamma   90.00
#
_symmetry.space_group_name_H-M   'P 1'
#
loop_
_entity.id
_entity.type
_entity.pdbx_description
1 polymer ?
#
loop_
_entity_poly.entity_id
_entity_poly.type
_entity_poly.pdbx_seq_one_letter_code
_entity_poly.pdbx_strand_id
1 'polypeptide(L)'
;MAKEYRAGEKLLKALEEEVTSFQSDSRMAVEEAVKQGPGAVVPFAILRELHGILRQKGSTVYLHELLEGSEIHLPAIEIPERNPELVARLEKIKAKLANEEYKKMTRNITGQANRQGALSELSQQVQPVKKMVITVFNFFVTVAAAFACTYIGTQYIFTESTSRVLSSVIVASLVGLAELYVLVRTMEGELGKL
;
A
#
# COMPACT_ATOMS: atom_id res chain seq x y z
N MET A 1 17.25 32.71 -1.75
CA MET A 1 18.41 33.45 -2.29
C MET A 1 19.59 33.14 -1.39
N ALA A 2 20.73 32.73 -1.96
CA ALA A 2 21.95 32.53 -1.19
C ALA A 2 22.34 33.85 -0.51
N LYS A 3 22.59 33.82 0.79
CA LYS A 3 22.96 35.02 1.57
C LYS A 3 24.47 35.17 1.69
N GLU A 4 25.20 34.08 1.48
CA GLU A 4 26.61 33.93 1.81
C GLU A 4 27.33 33.10 0.74
N TYR A 5 28.60 33.44 0.51
CA TYR A 5 29.48 32.79 -0.45
C TYR A 5 30.79 32.43 0.23
N ARG A 6 31.33 31.27 -0.10
CA ARG A 6 32.67 30.86 0.26
C ARG A 6 33.64 31.48 -0.74
N ALA A 7 34.48 32.40 -0.27
CA ALA A 7 35.39 33.17 -1.10
C ALA A 7 36.50 32.30 -1.70
N GLY A 8 36.60 32.30 -3.03
CA GLY A 8 37.73 31.77 -3.77
C GLY A 8 38.92 32.74 -3.80
N GLU A 9 40.06 32.28 -4.30
CA GLU A 9 41.30 33.06 -4.31
C GLU A 9 41.19 34.38 -5.08
N LYS A 10 40.48 34.40 -6.22
CA LYS A 10 40.29 35.61 -7.03
C LYS A 10 39.45 36.66 -6.31
N LEU A 11 38.41 36.22 -5.59
CA LEU A 11 37.56 37.09 -4.81
C LEU A 11 38.34 37.72 -3.65
N LEU A 12 39.16 36.95 -2.95
CA LEU A 12 39.97 37.45 -1.83
C LEU A 12 41.01 38.48 -2.27
N LYS A 13 41.67 38.26 -3.41
CA LYS A 13 42.60 39.25 -3.98
C LYS A 13 41.90 40.56 -4.33
N ALA A 14 40.73 40.48 -4.98
CA ALA A 14 39.95 41.67 -5.30
C ALA A 14 39.44 42.40 -4.04
N LEU A 15 39.13 41.66 -2.98
CA LEU A 15 38.77 42.23 -1.68
C LEU A 15 39.97 42.91 -1.00
N GLU A 16 41.16 42.31 -1.06
CA GLU A 16 42.41 42.84 -0.49
C GLU A 16 42.88 44.12 -1.20
N GLU A 17 42.77 44.19 -2.53
CA GLU A 17 43.14 45.36 -3.32
C GLU A 17 42.22 46.57 -3.04
N GLU A 18 40.95 46.32 -2.72
CA GLU A 18 39.91 47.34 -2.60
C GLU A 18 39.45 47.60 -1.15
N VAL A 19 40.11 47.02 -0.13
CA VAL A 19 39.75 47.19 1.31
C VAL A 19 39.52 48.65 1.69
N THR A 20 40.33 49.55 1.17
CA THR A 20 40.28 51.00 1.48
C THR A 20 39.15 51.75 0.79
N SER A 21 38.49 51.15 -0.21
CA SER A 21 37.39 51.73 -0.97
C SER A 21 36.00 51.41 -0.40
N PHE A 22 35.89 50.41 0.48
CA PHE A 22 34.62 50.01 1.11
C PHE A 22 34.10 51.04 2.13
N GLN A 23 32.82 50.96 2.48
CA GLN A 23 32.24 51.73 3.60
C GLN A 23 32.76 51.21 4.96
N SER A 24 32.78 52.06 6.00
CA SER A 24 33.31 51.72 7.34
C SER A 24 32.76 50.40 7.90
N ASP A 25 31.48 50.15 7.69
CA ASP A 25 30.76 49.02 8.27
C ASP A 25 31.09 47.71 7.52
N SER A 26 31.31 47.77 6.20
CA SER A 26 31.73 46.65 5.37
C SER A 26 33.22 46.34 5.49
N ARG A 27 34.06 47.35 5.78
CA ARG A 27 35.53 47.21 5.89
C ARG A 27 35.96 46.17 6.91
N MET A 28 35.37 46.18 8.11
CA MET A 28 35.71 45.23 9.15
C MET A 28 35.44 43.78 8.71
N ALA A 29 34.30 43.54 8.06
CA ALA A 29 33.92 42.23 7.56
C ALA A 29 34.83 41.76 6.40
N VAL A 30 35.29 42.70 5.56
CA VAL A 30 36.25 42.41 4.49
C VAL A 30 37.63 42.07 5.06
N GLU A 31 38.14 42.85 6.01
CA GLU A 31 39.43 42.57 6.66
C GLU A 31 39.43 41.23 7.38
N GLU A 32 38.31 40.86 8.01
CA GLU A 32 38.16 39.55 8.64
C GLU A 32 38.14 38.42 7.61
N ALA A 33 37.43 38.59 6.49
CA ALA A 33 37.41 37.61 5.40
C ALA A 33 38.78 37.42 4.75
N VAL A 34 39.55 38.51 4.57
CA VAL A 34 40.92 38.47 4.03
C VAL A 34 41.86 37.74 5.01
N LYS A 35 41.72 37.96 6.33
CA LYS A 35 42.49 37.25 7.37
C LYS A 35 42.17 35.75 7.45
N GLN A 36 40.92 35.36 7.18
CA GLN A 36 40.49 33.96 7.18
C GLN A 36 41.02 33.16 5.97
N GLY A 37 41.34 33.83 4.86
CA GLY A 37 41.93 33.21 3.68
C GLY A 37 40.93 32.41 2.81
N PRO A 38 41.42 31.57 1.87
CA PRO A 38 40.57 30.84 0.91
C PRO A 38 39.57 29.95 1.65
N GLY A 39 38.27 30.22 1.45
CA GLY A 39 37.20 29.58 2.20
C GLY A 39 36.42 30.49 3.16
N ALA A 40 36.79 31.77 3.29
CA ALA A 40 36.07 32.74 4.11
C ALA A 40 34.61 32.92 3.66
N VAL A 41 33.68 33.10 4.61
CA VAL A 41 32.26 33.30 4.32
C VAL A 41 31.99 34.79 4.13
N VAL A 42 31.64 35.19 2.91
CA VAL A 42 31.39 36.58 2.50
C VAL A 42 29.90 36.77 2.19
N PRO A 43 29.20 37.72 2.85
CA PRO A 43 27.83 38.07 2.53
C PRO A 43 27.67 38.65 1.11
N PHE A 44 26.54 38.37 0.46
CA PHE A 44 26.24 38.90 -0.88
C PHE A 44 26.29 40.44 -0.97
N ALA A 45 25.97 41.12 0.13
CA ALA A 45 25.99 42.59 0.20
C ALA A 45 27.38 43.17 -0.12
N ILE A 46 28.43 42.54 0.40
CA ILE A 46 29.83 42.94 0.20
C ILE A 46 30.24 42.73 -1.26
N LEU A 47 29.80 41.61 -1.86
CA LEU A 47 30.02 41.30 -3.28
C LEU A 47 29.38 42.34 -4.21
N ARG A 48 28.18 42.81 -3.87
CA ARG A 48 27.48 43.87 -4.61
C ARG A 48 28.20 45.22 -4.48
N GLU A 49 28.72 45.52 -3.30
CA GLU A 49 29.49 46.75 -3.05
C GLU A 49 30.82 46.73 -3.81
N LEU A 50 31.57 45.62 -3.76
CA LEU A 50 32.80 45.40 -4.53
C LEU A 50 32.57 45.61 -6.04
N HIS A 51 31.52 45.00 -6.58
CA HIS A 51 31.18 45.14 -7.99
C HIS A 51 30.84 46.60 -8.37
N GLY A 52 30.19 47.34 -7.46
CA GLY A 52 29.92 48.76 -7.63
C GLY A 52 31.20 49.61 -7.68
N ILE A 53 32.14 49.36 -6.76
CA ILE A 53 33.44 50.05 -6.70
C ILE A 53 34.25 49.80 -7.97
N LEU A 54 34.36 48.53 -8.39
CA LEU A 54 35.11 48.14 -9.58
C LEU A 54 34.54 48.77 -10.85
N ARG A 55 33.21 48.88 -10.94
CA ARG A 55 32.53 49.51 -12.08
C ARG A 55 32.75 51.02 -12.12
N GLN A 56 32.79 51.68 -10.96
CA GLN A 56 33.11 53.12 -10.87
C GLN A 56 34.55 53.42 -11.28
N LYS A 57 35.49 52.50 -10.98
CA LYS A 57 36.88 52.59 -11.42
C LYS A 57 37.12 52.19 -12.88
N GLY A 58 36.07 51.83 -13.63
CA GLY A 58 36.16 51.48 -15.04
C GLY A 58 36.71 50.07 -15.31
N SER A 59 36.69 49.18 -14.32
CA SER A 59 37.12 47.79 -14.50
C SER A 59 36.18 47.04 -15.45
N THR A 60 36.77 46.23 -16.33
CA THR A 60 36.05 45.36 -17.28
C THR A 60 35.72 43.97 -16.72
N VAL A 61 36.16 43.67 -15.49
CA VAL A 61 36.01 42.35 -14.87
C VAL A 61 34.54 42.07 -14.56
N TYR A 62 34.05 40.93 -15.05
CA TYR A 62 32.67 40.52 -14.84
C TYR A 62 32.50 39.81 -13.49
N LEU A 63 31.28 39.90 -12.92
CA LEU A 63 30.98 39.30 -11.62
C LEU A 63 31.23 37.77 -11.59
N HIS A 64 30.97 37.08 -12.68
CA HIS A 64 31.19 35.63 -12.77
C HIS A 64 32.68 35.26 -12.77
N GLU A 65 33.57 36.16 -13.22
CA GLU A 65 35.03 35.96 -13.19
C GLU A 65 35.59 36.17 -11.77
N LEU A 66 35.01 37.10 -11.00
CA LEU A 66 35.33 37.29 -9.58
C LEU A 66 34.87 36.12 -8.71
N LEU A 67 33.74 35.52 -9.08
CA LEU A 67 33.17 34.35 -8.40
C LEU A 67 33.78 33.03 -8.87
N GLU A 68 34.71 33.05 -9.81
CA GLU A 68 35.39 31.84 -10.28
C GLU A 68 36.21 31.22 -9.13
N GLY A 69 35.90 29.97 -8.78
CA GLY A 69 36.47 29.29 -7.63
C GLY A 69 35.80 29.62 -6.28
N SER A 70 34.71 30.40 -6.27
CA SER A 70 33.88 30.63 -5.08
C SER A 70 32.70 29.66 -5.05
N GLU A 71 32.36 29.15 -3.87
CA GLU A 71 31.24 28.20 -3.69
C GLU A 71 30.06 28.90 -3.00
N ILE A 72 28.83 28.56 -3.38
CA ILE A 72 27.64 29.16 -2.78
C ILE A 72 27.35 28.44 -1.46
N HIS A 73 27.33 29.18 -0.34
CA HIS A 73 26.95 28.60 0.95
C HIS A 73 25.43 28.57 1.05
N LEU A 74 24.83 27.38 0.89
CA LEU A 74 23.41 27.17 1.16
C LEU A 74 23.25 26.78 2.62
N PRO A 75 22.48 27.53 3.42
CA PRO A 75 22.21 27.12 4.80
C PRO A 75 21.51 25.75 4.76
N ALA A 76 22.03 24.80 5.52
CA ALA A 76 21.42 23.48 5.66
C ALA A 76 20.01 23.66 6.23
N ILE A 77 19.01 23.12 5.53
CA ILE A 77 17.64 23.11 6.04
C ILE A 77 17.62 22.11 7.21
N GLU A 78 17.28 22.59 8.40
CA GLU A 78 17.02 21.73 9.55
C GLU A 78 15.80 20.86 9.25
N ILE A 79 16.03 19.57 9.04
CA ILE A 79 14.95 18.62 8.82
C ILE A 79 14.34 18.33 10.20
N PRO A 80 13.04 18.65 10.43
CA PRO A 80 12.42 18.37 11.71
C PRO A 80 12.38 16.87 12.00
N GLU A 81 12.52 16.51 13.27
CA GLU A 81 12.42 15.11 13.70
C GLU A 81 11.05 14.52 13.36
N ARG A 82 11.05 13.30 12.84
CA ARG A 82 9.81 12.63 12.45
C ARG A 82 9.06 12.18 13.70
N ASN A 83 7.77 12.51 13.77
CA ASN A 83 6.90 12.07 14.86
C ASN A 83 6.88 10.53 14.96
N PRO A 84 7.21 9.94 16.13
CA PRO A 84 7.33 8.50 16.31
C PRO A 84 6.01 7.75 16.03
N GLU A 85 4.86 8.37 16.33
CA GLU A 85 3.56 7.77 16.04
C GLU A 85 3.32 7.63 14.53
N LEU A 86 3.75 8.61 13.74
CA LEU A 86 3.59 8.58 12.28
C LEU A 86 4.54 7.54 11.66
N VAL A 87 5.74 7.38 12.21
CA VAL A 87 6.68 6.34 11.78
C VAL A 87 6.11 4.95 12.05
N ALA A 88 5.60 4.70 13.27
CA ALA A 88 4.98 3.43 13.62
C ALA A 88 3.76 3.11 12.74
N ARG A 89 2.93 4.11 12.44
CA ARG A 89 1.80 3.95 11.50
C ARG A 89 2.28 3.63 10.09
N LEU A 90 3.32 4.30 9.60
CA LEU A 90 3.90 4.02 8.28
C LEU A 90 4.48 2.62 8.19
N GLU A 91 5.19 2.15 9.21
CA GLU A 91 5.72 0.79 9.27
C GLU A 91 4.59 -0.24 9.22
N LYS A 92 3.51 -0.01 9.97
CA LYS A 92 2.31 -0.87 9.93
C LYS A 92 1.68 -0.90 8.54
N ILE A 93 1.54 0.25 7.88
CA ILE A 93 0.98 0.35 6.52
C ILE A 93 1.90 -0.37 5.52
N LYS A 94 3.21 -0.16 5.59
CA LYS A 94 4.20 -0.84 4.74
C LYS A 94 4.14 -2.36 4.91
N ALA A 95 4.09 -2.84 6.15
CA ALA A 95 3.97 -4.28 6.44
C ALA A 95 2.66 -4.86 5.88
N LYS A 96 1.54 -4.12 6.00
CA LYS A 96 0.26 -4.53 5.43
C LYS A 96 0.31 -4.62 3.91
N LEU A 97 0.82 -3.59 3.23
CA LEU A 97 0.95 -3.56 1.77
C LEU A 97 1.87 -4.68 1.27
N ALA A 98 3.01 -4.90 1.92
CA ALA A 98 3.93 -5.98 1.57
C ALA A 98 3.28 -7.36 1.71
N ASN A 99 2.46 -7.58 2.75
CA ASN A 99 1.73 -8.83 2.92
C ASN A 99 0.61 -9.02 1.88
N GLU A 100 -0.10 -7.96 1.53
CA GLU A 100 -1.10 -7.98 0.45
C GLU A 100 -0.46 -8.30 -0.91
N GLU A 101 0.67 -7.67 -1.20
CA GLU A 101 1.44 -7.92 -2.42
C GLU A 101 2.00 -9.35 -2.45
N TYR A 102 2.56 -9.83 -1.34
CA TYR A 102 2.98 -11.21 -1.19
C TYR A 102 1.83 -12.20 -1.46
N LYS A 103 0.65 -11.99 -0.84
CA LYS A 103 -0.54 -12.81 -1.08
C LYS A 103 -1.00 -12.77 -2.53
N LYS A 104 -0.87 -11.63 -3.21
CA LYS A 104 -1.20 -11.51 -4.64
C LYS A 104 -0.23 -12.32 -5.50
N MET A 105 1.07 -12.28 -5.19
CA MET A 105 2.11 -13.05 -5.87
C MET A 105 1.94 -14.56 -5.65
N THR A 106 1.65 -14.99 -4.42
CA THR A 106 1.50 -16.40 -4.08
C THR A 106 0.09 -16.96 -4.31
N ARG A 107 -0.86 -16.14 -4.76
CA ARG A 107 -2.27 -16.52 -4.93
C ARG A 107 -2.48 -17.82 -5.72
N ASN A 108 -1.67 -18.03 -6.76
CA ASN A 108 -1.79 -19.19 -7.64
C ASN A 108 -1.09 -20.45 -7.06
N ILE A 109 -0.14 -20.27 -6.14
CA ILE A 109 0.60 -21.34 -5.48
C ILE A 109 -0.17 -21.81 -4.24
N THR A 110 -0.67 -20.86 -3.46
CA THR A 110 -1.46 -21.12 -2.25
C THR A 110 -2.95 -21.35 -2.57
N GLY A 111 -3.42 -21.14 -3.81
CA GLY A 111 -4.81 -21.40 -4.19
C GLY A 111 -5.27 -22.85 -3.97
N GLN A 112 -4.34 -23.81 -3.96
CA GLN A 112 -4.59 -25.20 -3.55
C GLN A 112 -4.65 -25.39 -2.02
N ALA A 113 -3.91 -24.60 -1.24
CA ALA A 113 -3.84 -24.72 0.23
C ALA A 113 -4.83 -23.82 1.00
N ASN A 114 -5.11 -22.61 0.50
CA ASN A 114 -5.97 -21.61 1.18
C ASN A 114 -7.46 -21.70 0.80
N ARG A 115 -7.82 -22.49 -0.22
CA ARG A 115 -9.22 -22.93 -0.41
C ARG A 115 -9.76 -23.65 0.84
N GLN A 116 -8.87 -24.19 1.67
CA GLN A 116 -9.18 -24.89 2.91
C GLN A 116 -8.98 -24.02 4.18
N GLY A 117 -8.53 -22.76 4.09
CA GLY A 117 -8.11 -21.97 5.26
C GLY A 117 -9.05 -20.79 5.58
N ALA A 118 -9.04 -19.74 4.76
CA ALA A 118 -9.82 -18.54 5.03
C ALA A 118 -11.34 -18.73 4.83
N LEU A 119 -11.75 -19.59 3.90
CA LEU A 119 -13.13 -20.05 3.82
C LEU A 119 -13.45 -21.05 4.94
N SER A 120 -12.47 -21.75 5.51
CA SER A 120 -12.69 -22.71 6.59
C SER A 120 -13.14 -22.04 7.88
N GLU A 121 -12.53 -20.94 8.30
CA GLU A 121 -12.95 -20.26 9.55
C GLU A 121 -14.32 -19.60 9.43
N LEU A 122 -14.61 -18.94 8.31
CA LEU A 122 -15.95 -18.38 8.06
C LEU A 122 -16.97 -19.49 7.75
N SER A 123 -16.54 -20.63 7.19
CA SER A 123 -17.38 -21.81 6.99
C SER A 123 -17.56 -22.65 8.24
N GLN A 124 -16.66 -22.62 9.23
CA GLN A 124 -16.77 -23.40 10.46
C GLN A 124 -17.98 -22.96 11.26
N GLN A 125 -18.26 -21.65 11.26
CA GLN A 125 -19.41 -21.08 11.96
C GLN A 125 -20.74 -21.32 11.23
N VAL A 126 -20.73 -21.47 9.89
CA VAL A 126 -21.95 -21.75 9.08
C VAL A 126 -22.02 -23.18 8.57
N GLN A 127 -21.05 -24.05 8.87
CA GLN A 127 -20.99 -25.43 8.45
C GLN A 127 -22.18 -26.26 8.93
N PRO A 128 -22.64 -26.15 10.20
CA PRO A 128 -23.81 -26.92 10.62
C PRO A 128 -25.06 -26.53 9.82
N VAL A 129 -25.26 -25.23 9.57
CA VAL A 129 -26.39 -24.73 8.78
C VAL A 129 -26.27 -25.11 7.31
N LYS A 130 -25.08 -24.98 6.70
CA LYS A 130 -24.85 -25.36 5.29
C LYS A 130 -25.07 -26.85 5.06
N LYS A 131 -24.56 -27.71 5.95
CA LYS A 131 -24.78 -29.16 5.85
C LYS A 131 -26.27 -29.49 5.95
N MET A 132 -26.98 -28.92 6.93
CA MET A 132 -28.42 -29.12 7.09
C MET A 132 -29.21 -28.69 5.85
N VAL A 133 -28.92 -27.51 5.29
CA VAL A 133 -29.57 -27.00 4.08
C VAL A 133 -29.32 -27.90 2.86
N ILE A 134 -28.08 -28.35 2.67
CA ILE A 134 -27.71 -29.25 1.56
C ILE A 134 -28.44 -30.59 1.70
N THR A 135 -28.50 -31.15 2.91
CA THR A 135 -29.17 -32.44 3.14
C THR A 135 -30.68 -32.35 2.93
N VAL A 136 -31.33 -31.28 3.42
CA VAL A 136 -32.76 -31.03 3.17
C VAL A 136 -33.03 -30.84 1.68
N PHE A 137 -32.17 -30.12 0.97
CA PHE A 137 -32.30 -29.96 -0.47
C PHE A 137 -32.16 -31.31 -1.21
N ASN A 138 -31.18 -32.13 -0.83
CA ASN A 138 -30.97 -33.46 -1.42
C ASN A 138 -32.18 -34.39 -1.21
N PHE A 139 -32.84 -34.30 -0.05
CA PHE A 139 -34.09 -35.00 0.21
C PHE A 139 -35.18 -34.62 -0.81
N PHE A 140 -35.42 -33.32 -1.02
CA PHE A 140 -36.43 -32.86 -1.98
C PHE A 140 -36.10 -33.29 -3.41
N VAL A 141 -34.84 -33.18 -3.81
CA VAL A 141 -34.39 -33.61 -5.14
C VAL A 141 -34.64 -35.10 -5.34
N THR A 142 -34.34 -35.93 -4.33
CA THR A 142 -34.51 -37.39 -4.41
C THR A 142 -35.99 -37.78 -4.48
N VAL A 143 -36.85 -37.18 -3.66
CA VAL A 143 -38.31 -37.43 -3.69
C VAL A 143 -38.92 -36.98 -5.02
N ALA A 144 -38.53 -35.79 -5.52
CA ALA A 144 -39.01 -35.29 -6.80
C ALA A 144 -38.53 -36.15 -7.98
N ALA A 145 -37.28 -36.60 -7.96
CA ALA A 145 -36.74 -37.49 -8.97
C ALA A 145 -37.45 -38.85 -8.97
N ALA A 146 -37.69 -39.45 -7.80
CA ALA A 146 -38.43 -40.70 -7.66
C ALA A 146 -39.87 -40.57 -8.19
N PHE A 147 -40.55 -39.47 -7.87
CA PHE A 147 -41.88 -39.17 -8.40
C PHE A 147 -41.87 -39.04 -9.92
N ALA A 148 -40.98 -38.20 -10.48
CA ALA A 148 -40.90 -37.96 -11.92
C ALA A 148 -40.51 -39.22 -12.69
N CYS A 149 -39.53 -39.97 -12.19
CA CYS A 149 -39.08 -41.22 -12.78
C CYS A 149 -40.20 -42.27 -12.79
N THR A 150 -40.91 -42.44 -11.68
CA THR A 150 -42.04 -43.39 -11.61
C THR A 150 -43.19 -42.95 -12.50
N TYR A 151 -43.52 -41.65 -12.52
CA TYR A 151 -44.61 -41.12 -13.35
C TYR A 151 -44.34 -41.33 -14.85
N ILE A 152 -43.12 -41.04 -15.31
CA ILE A 152 -42.70 -41.27 -16.70
C ILE A 152 -42.58 -42.78 -16.99
N GLY A 153 -41.94 -43.55 -16.12
CA GLY A 153 -41.74 -44.99 -16.32
C GLY A 153 -43.05 -45.78 -16.35
N THR A 154 -44.04 -45.35 -15.57
CA THR A 154 -45.36 -45.98 -15.53
C THR A 154 -46.20 -45.69 -16.77
N GLN A 155 -45.78 -44.77 -17.64
CA GLN A 155 -46.41 -44.55 -18.94
C GLN A 155 -46.51 -45.82 -19.79
N TYR A 156 -45.57 -46.75 -19.61
CA TYR A 156 -45.51 -48.02 -20.33
C TYR A 156 -46.40 -49.13 -19.74
N ILE A 157 -46.88 -48.96 -18.50
CA ILE A 157 -47.62 -50.00 -17.76
C ILE A 157 -49.10 -49.62 -17.60
N PHE A 158 -49.40 -48.37 -17.24
CA PHE A 158 -50.77 -47.87 -17.11
C PHE A 158 -51.05 -46.81 -18.16
N THR A 159 -52.22 -46.85 -18.80
CA THR A 159 -52.67 -45.85 -19.80
C THR A 159 -53.33 -44.64 -19.16
N GLU A 160 -54.00 -44.83 -18.02
CA GLU A 160 -54.73 -43.81 -17.29
C GLU A 160 -53.82 -42.86 -16.51
N SER A 161 -54.05 -41.55 -16.63
CA SER A 161 -53.25 -40.53 -15.93
C SER A 161 -53.40 -40.63 -14.41
N THR A 162 -54.57 -41.00 -13.91
CA THR A 162 -54.86 -41.10 -12.47
C THR A 162 -54.07 -42.21 -11.79
N SER A 163 -53.93 -43.38 -12.42
CA SER A 163 -53.17 -44.50 -11.85
C SER A 163 -51.65 -44.27 -11.91
N ARG A 164 -51.16 -43.52 -12.92
CA ARG A 164 -49.76 -43.07 -13.00
C ARG A 164 -49.40 -42.13 -11.85
N VAL A 165 -50.26 -41.16 -11.55
CA VAL A 165 -50.05 -40.25 -10.40
C VAL A 165 -50.13 -41.01 -9.08
N LEU A 166 -51.11 -41.91 -8.93
CA LEU A 166 -51.28 -42.65 -7.68
C LEU A 166 -50.06 -43.56 -7.39
N SER A 167 -49.59 -44.29 -8.39
CA SER A 167 -48.40 -45.14 -8.25
C SER A 167 -47.12 -44.33 -8.01
N SER A 168 -46.94 -43.18 -8.67
CA SER A 168 -45.78 -42.32 -8.43
C SER A 168 -45.78 -41.69 -7.05
N VAL A 169 -46.94 -41.31 -6.50
CA VAL A 169 -47.05 -40.81 -5.11
C VAL A 169 -46.71 -41.90 -4.10
N ILE A 170 -47.16 -43.14 -4.31
CA ILE A 170 -46.86 -44.27 -3.41
C ILE A 170 -45.35 -44.52 -3.37
N VAL A 171 -44.71 -44.62 -4.54
CA VAL A 171 -43.26 -44.85 -4.63
C VAL A 171 -42.47 -43.68 -4.04
N ALA A 172 -42.81 -42.44 -4.38
CA ALA A 172 -42.15 -41.26 -3.82
C ALA A 172 -42.29 -41.18 -2.29
N SER A 173 -43.43 -41.62 -1.75
CA SER A 173 -43.67 -41.67 -0.31
C SER A 173 -42.79 -42.72 0.39
N LEU A 174 -42.62 -43.91 -0.20
CA LEU A 174 -41.71 -44.93 0.34
C LEU A 174 -40.25 -44.48 0.31
N VAL A 175 -39.81 -43.86 -0.78
CA VAL A 175 -38.46 -43.29 -0.91
C VAL A 175 -38.24 -42.15 0.08
N GLY A 176 -39.23 -41.27 0.24
CA GLY A 176 -39.19 -40.19 1.21
C GLY A 176 -39.06 -40.70 2.64
N LEU A 177 -39.79 -41.75 3.02
CA LEU A 177 -39.65 -42.38 4.34
C LEU A 177 -38.26 -43.01 4.55
N ALA A 178 -37.69 -43.63 3.51
CA ALA A 178 -36.35 -44.20 3.57
C ALA A 178 -35.27 -43.11 3.76
N GLU A 179 -35.32 -42.04 2.98
CA GLU A 179 -34.40 -40.89 3.09
C GLU A 179 -34.56 -40.16 4.43
N LEU A 180 -35.80 -39.99 4.92
CA LEU A 180 -36.06 -39.39 6.22
C LEU A 180 -35.49 -40.23 7.36
N TYR A 181 -35.63 -41.56 7.30
CA TYR A 181 -35.04 -42.46 8.28
C TYR A 181 -33.50 -42.36 8.29
N VAL A 182 -32.87 -42.32 7.11
CA VAL A 182 -31.42 -42.14 6.98
C VAL A 182 -30.97 -40.78 7.54
N LEU A 183 -31.73 -39.72 7.28
CA LEU A 183 -31.47 -38.39 7.84
C LEU A 183 -31.52 -38.38 9.36
N VAL A 184 -32.59 -38.92 9.95
CA VAL A 184 -32.73 -38.99 11.42
C VAL A 184 -31.59 -39.80 12.03
N ARG A 185 -31.28 -40.97 11.45
CA ARG A 185 -30.19 -41.84 11.93
C ARG A 185 -28.81 -41.19 11.83
N THR A 186 -28.55 -40.43 10.76
CA THR A 186 -27.27 -39.72 10.60
C THR A 186 -27.14 -38.58 11.62
N MET A 187 -28.23 -37.88 11.95
CA MET A 187 -28.24 -36.86 13.00
C MET A 187 -28.03 -37.46 14.40
N GLU A 188 -28.72 -38.55 14.74
CA GLU A 188 -28.52 -39.26 16.03
C GLU A 188 -27.10 -39.84 16.16
N GLY A 189 -26.52 -40.32 15.05
CA GLY A 189 -25.17 -40.86 15.01
C GLY A 189 -24.06 -39.81 15.20
N GLU A 190 -24.28 -38.55 14.80
CA GLU A 190 -23.36 -37.45 15.11
C GLU A 190 -23.48 -36.98 16.58
N LEU A 191 -24.67 -37.09 17.19
CA LEU A 191 -24.90 -36.76 18.60
C LEU A 191 -24.30 -37.80 19.58
N GLY A 192 -24.18 -39.07 19.18
CA GLY A 192 -23.58 -40.14 20.00
C GLY A 192 -22.05 -40.18 20.03
N LYS A 193 -21.36 -39.22 19.40
CA LYS A 193 -19.89 -39.12 19.35
C LYS A 193 -19.33 -37.85 20.01
N LEU A 194 -20.18 -37.09 20.71
CA LEU A 194 -19.80 -35.99 21.61
C LEU A 194 -19.79 -36.50 23.05
#